data_AF-A0A090VAB0-F1
#
_entry.id   AF-A0A090VAB0-F1
#
_cell.length_a   1.000
_cell.length_b   1.000
_cell.length_c   1.000
_cell.angle_alpha   90.00
_cell.angle_beta   90.00
_cell.angle_gamma   90.00
#
_symmetry.space_group_name_H-M   'P 1'
#
loop_
_entity.id
_entity.type
_entity.pdbx_description
1 polymer ?
#
loop_
_entity_poly.entity_id
_entity_poly.type
_entity_poly.pdbx_seq_one_letter_code
_entity_poly.pdbx_strand_id
1 'polypeptide(L)'
;MAQELDKKSEFTPFENIGLCFSGGGYRATFFALGVLAYLDHVSYKNKSLLKSVKALSTVSGGTLTGVGYAKAVQMPNYNFKAFFKQFYNTFTPENDVLLESAIAKLENDTVWKANPYKNRSLINAFALTYSEMPVFEGAFGKFEKSKIKQLEQVCFNATDFSFGLTYRFQNRGYFGNNPLYRNNQKEINALRNEVELGDVIASSSCFPVGFEPLVFPDDYFKDHSSSSYKNLKGLDTFIEGVGIMDGGIADNQGIGSMMLINDRMKGKLDLIIVNDVGSFKMKPWKQDATKIEKKSTAKRVINKVLQYFSIKPIYWTILLVGLAILLLNNMKIFGPTDYLGWYILGSALFGMGLLLTIFGLVASSVKIAVLSRLKHLFNKNIPEALLDDILTFEKLDISLIQVMLSNRVTSAMTMINDVFLKQMRRVNYDLFYSKNELKNKRITATVYKLSGKKSPYMKTPAYNKGIKAPSKNLESVCLTASETPTTLWWDKKDIVKNRMQTLIACGQFTVCYELMEYILELRADPDSNIADFTEIDKLYDALKADWVSFNKKPLWLVEELCD
;
A
#
# COMPACT_ATOMS: atom_id res chain seq x y z
N MET A 1 46.73 3.50 37.74
CA MET A 1 45.66 4.52 37.72
C MET A 1 44.35 3.80 37.50
N ALA A 2 43.60 3.61 38.59
CA ALA A 2 42.18 3.33 38.52
C ALA A 2 41.41 4.64 38.27
N GLN A 3 40.16 4.52 37.82
CA GLN A 3 39.17 5.55 37.42
C GLN A 3 39.32 5.96 35.95
N GLU A 4 38.27 5.89 35.12
CA GLU A 4 36.87 6.13 35.43
C GLU A 4 35.97 4.89 35.30
N LEU A 5 35.25 4.59 36.38
CA LEU A 5 33.99 3.86 36.31
C LEU A 5 33.05 4.68 35.42
N ASP A 6 32.68 4.13 34.28
CA ASP A 6 31.67 4.65 33.38
C ASP A 6 30.37 4.86 34.18
N LYS A 7 30.13 6.11 34.60
CA LYS A 7 28.92 6.51 35.32
C LYS A 7 27.80 6.39 34.30
N LYS A 8 27.17 5.22 34.26
CA LYS A 8 25.98 4.92 33.45
C LYS A 8 25.02 6.10 33.61
N SER A 9 24.87 6.90 32.57
CA SER A 9 24.09 8.14 32.63
C SER A 9 22.66 7.82 33.08
N GLU A 10 22.10 8.66 33.94
CA GLU A 10 20.70 8.56 34.37
C GLU A 10 19.78 8.47 33.14
N PHE A 11 18.89 7.49 33.15
CA PHE A 11 17.91 7.29 32.08
C PHE A 11 16.58 7.94 32.48
N THR A 12 16.06 8.82 31.62
CA THR A 12 14.74 9.43 31.79
C THR A 12 13.84 9.00 30.63
N PRO A 13 12.85 8.13 30.84
CA PRO A 13 11.93 7.73 29.78
C PRO A 13 10.89 8.82 29.47
N PHE A 14 10.23 8.69 28.31
CA PHE A 14 9.07 9.48 27.89
C PHE A 14 9.33 10.96 27.54
N GLU A 15 10.58 11.39 27.36
CA GLU A 15 10.93 12.76 26.97
C GLU A 15 10.99 12.93 25.44
N ASN A 16 11.44 11.90 24.72
CA ASN A 16 11.66 11.88 23.29
C ASN A 16 11.15 10.57 22.69
N ILE A 17 9.90 10.59 22.24
CA ILE A 17 9.19 9.41 21.74
C ILE A 17 9.30 9.34 20.21
N GLY A 18 9.64 8.17 19.71
CA GLY A 18 9.53 7.80 18.30
C GLY A 18 8.31 6.92 18.06
N LEU A 19 7.47 7.27 17.09
CA LEU A 19 6.31 6.46 16.69
C LEU A 19 6.54 5.81 15.34
N CYS A 20 6.33 4.50 15.28
CA CYS A 20 6.24 3.77 14.02
C CYS A 20 4.79 3.37 13.75
N PHE A 21 4.26 3.73 12.58
CA PHE A 21 2.92 3.33 12.14
C PHE A 21 3.02 2.40 10.94
N SER A 22 2.67 1.14 11.15
CA SER A 22 2.75 0.11 10.12
C SER A 22 1.74 0.29 8.98
N GLY A 23 1.96 -0.41 7.88
CA GLY A 23 1.00 -0.52 6.78
C GLY A 23 -0.16 -1.48 7.06
N GLY A 24 -1.32 -1.19 6.47
CA GLY A 24 -2.54 -2.00 6.65
C GLY A 24 -3.86 -1.32 6.28
N GLY A 25 -3.86 -0.35 5.35
CA GLY A 25 -5.07 0.41 4.98
C GLY A 25 -5.74 1.08 6.19
N TYR A 26 -7.07 1.18 6.17
CA TYR A 26 -7.85 1.76 7.26
C TYR A 26 -7.66 1.07 8.61
N ARG A 27 -7.34 -0.24 8.62
CA ARG A 27 -6.94 -0.91 9.86
C ARG A 27 -5.75 -0.21 10.52
N ALA A 28 -4.72 0.13 9.74
CA ALA A 28 -3.56 0.87 10.24
C ALA A 28 -3.91 2.33 10.58
N THR A 29 -4.67 3.00 9.70
CA THR A 29 -5.05 4.40 9.86
C THR A 29 -5.74 4.66 11.20
N PHE A 30 -6.81 3.91 11.50
CA PHE A 30 -7.62 4.16 12.69
C PHE A 30 -7.01 3.59 13.97
N PHE A 31 -6.24 2.51 13.88
CA PHE A 31 -5.43 2.06 15.02
C PHE A 31 -4.39 3.13 15.40
N ALA A 32 -3.67 3.69 14.43
CA ALA A 32 -2.71 4.76 14.66
C ALA A 32 -3.38 6.05 15.20
N LEU A 33 -4.59 6.38 14.74
CA LEU A 33 -5.36 7.51 15.29
C LEU A 33 -5.69 7.28 16.77
N GLY A 34 -6.07 6.06 17.13
CA GLY A 34 -6.27 5.66 18.53
C GLY A 34 -5.02 5.76 19.39
N VAL A 35 -3.86 5.38 18.85
CA VAL A 35 -2.55 5.54 19.52
C VAL A 35 -2.27 7.02 19.81
N LEU A 36 -2.41 7.90 18.80
CA LEU A 36 -2.20 9.33 18.98
C LEU A 36 -3.18 9.91 20.02
N ALA A 37 -4.45 9.51 19.96
CA ALA A 37 -5.48 9.96 20.88
C ALA A 37 -5.19 9.59 22.33
N TYR A 38 -4.70 8.38 22.55
CA TYR A 38 -4.35 7.96 23.90
C TYR A 38 -3.09 8.66 24.43
N LEU A 39 -2.07 8.86 23.59
CA LEU A 39 -0.88 9.62 23.97
C LEU A 39 -1.20 11.10 24.27
N ASP A 40 -2.23 11.68 23.64
CA ASP A 40 -2.69 13.03 23.99
C ASP A 40 -3.43 13.05 25.33
N HIS A 41 -4.20 11.99 25.62
CA HIS A 41 -4.98 11.85 26.84
C HIS A 41 -4.10 11.73 28.10
N VAL A 42 -3.06 10.90 28.07
CA VAL A 42 -2.24 10.63 29.26
C VAL A 42 -1.06 11.59 29.37
N SER A 43 -0.71 11.97 30.61
CA SER A 43 0.33 12.96 30.90
C SER A 43 1.49 12.40 31.71
N TYR A 44 2.69 12.92 31.43
CA TYR A 44 3.92 12.69 32.18
C TYR A 44 4.59 14.05 32.43
N LYS A 45 4.95 14.38 33.68
CA LYS A 45 5.49 15.71 34.06
C LYS A 45 4.63 16.88 33.58
N ASN A 46 3.32 16.81 33.80
CA ASN A 46 2.33 17.84 33.43
C ASN A 46 2.23 18.17 31.92
N LYS A 47 2.72 17.29 31.04
CA LYS A 47 2.51 17.37 29.58
C LYS A 47 1.94 16.07 29.06
N SER A 48 1.08 16.13 28.03
CA SER A 48 0.65 14.92 27.34
C SER A 48 1.84 14.20 26.72
N LEU A 49 1.83 12.86 26.72
CA LEU A 49 2.89 12.07 26.08
C LEU A 49 3.04 12.39 24.59
N LEU A 50 1.95 12.79 23.92
CA LEU A 50 1.97 13.20 22.53
C LEU A 50 2.92 14.39 22.27
N LYS A 51 3.06 15.32 23.22
CA LYS A 51 4.01 16.46 23.11
C LYS A 51 5.48 16.03 23.16
N SER A 52 5.76 14.86 23.74
CA SER A 52 7.10 14.24 23.75
C SER A 52 7.41 13.49 22.45
N VAL A 53 6.45 13.33 21.52
CA VAL A 53 6.72 12.69 20.23
C VAL A 53 7.58 13.59 19.35
N LYS A 54 8.80 13.14 19.03
CA LYS A 54 9.79 13.85 18.21
C LYS A 54 10.03 13.21 16.85
N ALA A 55 9.75 11.92 16.73
CA ALA A 55 10.02 11.17 15.51
C ALA A 55 8.79 10.40 15.05
N LEU A 56 8.55 10.40 13.74
CA LEU A 56 7.47 9.66 13.11
C LEU A 56 8.01 8.89 11.89
N SER A 57 7.77 7.59 11.85
CA SER A 57 8.05 6.72 10.69
C SER A 57 6.78 5.97 10.31
N THR A 58 6.25 6.16 9.11
CA THR A 58 4.96 5.55 8.73
C THR A 58 5.01 4.84 7.40
N VAL A 59 4.04 3.94 7.20
CA VAL A 59 3.94 3.11 6.00
C VAL A 59 2.46 2.96 5.61
N SER A 60 2.14 3.07 4.32
CA SER A 60 0.82 2.75 3.75
C SER A 60 -0.34 3.37 4.54
N GLY A 61 -1.32 2.57 4.98
CA GLY A 61 -2.43 3.04 5.84
C GLY A 61 -2.00 3.89 7.05
N GLY A 62 -0.86 3.60 7.67
CA GLY A 62 -0.30 4.41 8.76
C GLY A 62 0.18 5.79 8.31
N THR A 63 0.54 5.96 7.03
CA THR A 63 0.92 7.23 6.42
C THR A 63 -0.26 8.19 6.30
N LEU A 64 -1.50 7.71 6.12
CA LEU A 64 -2.67 8.59 6.11
C LEU A 64 -2.77 9.37 7.44
N THR A 65 -2.82 8.66 8.56
CA THR A 65 -2.83 9.29 9.89
C THR A 65 -1.55 10.06 10.15
N GLY A 66 -0.39 9.52 9.76
CA GLY A 66 0.91 10.15 9.98
C GLY A 66 1.07 11.51 9.30
N VAL A 67 0.70 11.60 8.01
CA VAL A 67 0.74 12.86 7.24
C VAL A 67 -0.30 13.83 7.77
N GLY A 68 -1.53 13.37 8.03
CA GLY A 68 -2.59 14.21 8.60
C GLY A 68 -2.19 14.83 9.94
N TYR A 69 -1.65 14.03 10.85
CA TYR A 69 -1.14 14.48 12.14
C TYR A 69 0.06 15.43 11.98
N ALA A 70 1.06 15.06 11.18
CA ALA A 70 2.24 15.88 10.95
C ALA A 70 1.86 17.26 10.38
N LYS A 71 0.92 17.31 9.42
CA LYS A 71 0.35 18.55 8.86
C LYS A 71 -0.37 19.36 9.92
N ALA A 72 -1.27 18.74 10.69
CA ALA A 72 -2.06 19.42 11.71
C ALA A 72 -1.17 20.12 12.74
N VAL A 73 -0.10 19.45 13.20
CA VAL A 73 0.89 20.00 14.14
C VAL A 73 1.59 21.27 13.63
N GLN A 74 1.68 21.46 12.31
CA GLN A 74 2.27 22.68 11.75
C GLN A 74 1.34 23.90 11.80
N MET A 75 0.02 23.69 11.97
CA MET A 75 -0.96 24.77 11.94
C MET A 75 -0.78 25.73 13.13
N PRO A 76 -0.99 27.05 12.95
CA PRO A 76 -0.82 28.03 14.03
C PRO A 76 -1.67 27.75 15.28
N ASN A 77 -2.92 27.31 15.09
CA ASN A 77 -3.88 27.03 16.16
C ASN A 77 -4.08 25.52 16.35
N TYR A 78 -2.99 24.75 16.27
CA TYR A 78 -3.05 23.30 16.40
C TYR A 78 -3.68 22.89 17.75
N ASN A 79 -4.72 22.09 17.67
CA ASN A 79 -5.38 21.44 18.79
C ASN A 79 -5.65 19.99 18.41
N PHE A 80 -5.23 19.04 19.25
CA PHE A 80 -5.36 17.62 18.92
C PHE A 80 -6.81 17.18 18.81
N LYS A 81 -7.70 17.59 19.73
CA LYS A 81 -9.14 17.25 19.68
C LYS A 81 -9.80 17.76 18.39
N ALA A 82 -9.45 18.97 17.94
CA ALA A 82 -9.94 19.52 16.67
C ALA A 82 -9.44 18.70 15.46
N PHE A 83 -8.15 18.35 15.44
CA PHE A 83 -7.59 17.45 14.42
C PHE A 83 -8.29 16.08 14.43
N PHE A 84 -8.45 15.47 15.61
CA PHE A 84 -9.10 14.19 15.78
C PHE A 84 -10.52 14.23 15.22
N LYS A 85 -11.33 15.23 15.59
CA LYS A 85 -12.70 15.39 15.08
C LYS A 85 -12.73 15.57 13.57
N GLN A 86 -11.87 16.42 13.01
CA GLN A 86 -11.81 16.64 11.56
C GLN A 86 -11.43 15.35 10.82
N PHE A 87 -10.38 14.66 11.29
CA PHE A 87 -9.91 13.42 10.68
C PHE A 87 -10.95 12.31 10.81
N TYR A 88 -11.51 12.13 12.01
CA TYR A 88 -12.59 11.18 12.28
C TYR A 88 -13.77 11.44 11.33
N ASN A 89 -14.32 12.66 11.30
CA ASN A 89 -15.47 13.00 10.47
C ASN A 89 -15.20 12.79 8.97
N THR A 90 -13.98 13.09 8.50
CA THR A 90 -13.59 12.89 7.09
C THR A 90 -13.76 11.44 6.64
N PHE A 91 -13.54 10.47 7.54
CA PHE A 91 -13.56 9.04 7.21
C PHE A 91 -14.68 8.27 7.90
N THR A 92 -15.65 8.95 8.51
CA THR A 92 -16.90 8.29 8.91
C THR A 92 -17.54 7.63 7.68
N PRO A 93 -18.22 6.48 7.82
CA PRO A 93 -18.78 5.77 6.68
C PRO A 93 -19.71 6.61 5.80
N GLU A 94 -20.38 7.62 6.38
CA GLU A 94 -21.28 8.53 5.67
C GLU A 94 -20.54 9.59 4.84
N ASN A 95 -19.31 9.94 5.24
CA ASN A 95 -18.52 11.02 4.61
C ASN A 95 -17.34 10.48 3.78
N ASP A 96 -16.95 9.22 3.95
CA ASP A 96 -15.83 8.63 3.25
C ASP A 96 -16.15 8.39 1.76
N VAL A 97 -15.75 9.37 0.95
CA VAL A 97 -15.90 9.37 -0.51
C VAL A 97 -14.57 9.15 -1.24
N LEU A 98 -13.54 8.65 -0.55
CA LEU A 98 -12.17 8.56 -1.10
C LEU A 98 -12.12 7.70 -2.38
N LEU A 99 -12.64 6.47 -2.31
CA LEU A 99 -12.64 5.53 -3.43
C LEU A 99 -13.53 6.04 -4.58
N GLU A 100 -14.73 6.54 -4.26
CA GLU A 100 -15.67 7.10 -5.23
C GLU A 100 -15.04 8.28 -5.98
N SER A 101 -14.44 9.21 -5.24
CA SER A 101 -13.78 10.40 -5.82
C SER A 101 -12.59 10.02 -6.70
N ALA A 102 -11.79 9.03 -6.30
CA ALA A 102 -10.68 8.55 -7.11
C ALA A 102 -11.16 7.89 -8.42
N ILE A 103 -12.21 7.07 -8.36
CA ILE A 103 -12.80 6.45 -9.57
C ILE A 103 -13.40 7.51 -10.48
N ALA A 104 -14.16 8.47 -9.94
CA ALA A 104 -14.74 9.57 -10.71
C ALA A 104 -13.66 10.42 -11.41
N LYS A 105 -12.53 10.69 -10.74
CA LYS A 105 -11.37 11.35 -11.37
C LYS A 105 -10.73 10.48 -12.45
N LEU A 106 -10.61 9.17 -12.22
CA LEU A 106 -10.05 8.25 -13.22
C LEU A 106 -10.85 8.27 -14.53
N GLU A 107 -12.18 8.39 -14.45
CA GLU A 107 -13.08 8.38 -15.61
C GLU A 107 -13.21 9.75 -16.30
N ASN A 108 -12.90 10.86 -15.62
CA ASN A 108 -13.13 12.21 -16.12
C ASN A 108 -11.96 12.77 -16.96
N ASP A 109 -12.14 12.87 -18.29
CA ASP A 109 -11.15 13.42 -19.22
C ASP A 109 -10.72 14.87 -18.92
N THR A 110 -11.59 15.68 -18.33
CA THR A 110 -11.28 17.09 -18.00
C THR A 110 -10.23 17.15 -16.88
N VAL A 111 -10.29 16.23 -15.91
CA VAL A 111 -9.30 16.14 -14.83
C VAL A 111 -7.92 15.83 -15.40
N TRP A 112 -7.83 14.89 -16.35
CA TRP A 112 -6.55 14.51 -16.97
C TRP A 112 -6.00 15.58 -17.91
N LYS A 113 -6.87 16.28 -18.64
CA LYS A 113 -6.46 17.45 -19.45
C LYS A 113 -5.94 18.59 -18.58
N ALA A 114 -6.49 18.76 -17.36
CA ALA A 114 -6.01 19.76 -16.40
C ALA A 114 -4.72 19.35 -15.68
N ASN A 115 -4.38 18.06 -15.67
CA ASN A 115 -3.19 17.51 -15.01
C ASN A 115 -2.33 16.69 -15.99
N PRO A 116 -1.83 17.29 -17.09
CA PRO A 116 -1.15 16.56 -18.17
C PRO A 116 0.20 15.96 -17.75
N TYR A 117 0.75 16.39 -16.62
CA TYR A 117 1.99 15.88 -16.04
C TYR A 117 1.81 14.50 -15.37
N LYS A 118 0.59 14.13 -14.98
CA LYS A 118 0.28 12.82 -14.39
C LYS A 118 -0.20 11.85 -15.44
N ASN A 119 0.35 10.64 -15.42
CA ASN A 119 -0.18 9.55 -16.22
C ASN A 119 -1.56 9.13 -15.72
N ARG A 120 -2.50 8.90 -16.66
CA ARG A 120 -3.85 8.40 -16.32
C ARG A 120 -3.77 6.98 -15.76
N SER A 121 -3.85 6.88 -14.44
CA SER A 121 -3.80 5.63 -13.67
C SER A 121 -4.67 5.74 -12.43
N LEU A 122 -5.06 4.60 -11.85
CA LEU A 122 -5.87 4.59 -10.64
C LEU A 122 -5.14 5.29 -9.49
N ILE A 123 -3.84 5.02 -9.35
CA ILE A 123 -3.08 5.61 -8.26
C ILE A 123 -2.91 7.13 -8.38
N ASN A 124 -2.74 7.67 -9.60
CA ASN A 124 -2.67 9.12 -9.79
C ASN A 124 -4.02 9.78 -9.52
N ALA A 125 -5.13 9.07 -9.74
CA ALA A 125 -6.45 9.56 -9.34
C ALA A 125 -6.62 9.61 -7.81
N PHE A 126 -6.06 8.64 -7.09
CA PHE A 126 -5.95 8.70 -5.63
C PHE A 126 -5.04 9.84 -5.17
N ALA A 127 -3.88 10.03 -5.80
CA ALA A 127 -2.96 11.12 -5.47
C ALA A 127 -3.63 12.49 -5.61
N LEU A 128 -4.33 12.73 -6.72
CA LEU A 128 -5.13 13.95 -6.93
C LEU A 128 -6.24 14.10 -5.87
N THR A 129 -6.92 13.00 -5.52
CA THR A 129 -7.95 13.03 -4.47
C THR A 129 -7.36 13.38 -3.11
N TYR A 130 -6.24 12.77 -2.72
CA TYR A 130 -5.56 13.11 -1.46
C TYR A 130 -5.10 14.57 -1.44
N SER A 131 -4.55 15.09 -2.55
CA SER A 131 -4.10 16.49 -2.63
C SER A 131 -5.23 17.50 -2.42
N GLU A 132 -6.48 17.14 -2.72
CA GLU A 132 -7.67 17.99 -2.53
C GLU A 132 -8.30 17.85 -1.13
N MET A 133 -7.93 16.82 -0.35
CA MET A 133 -8.50 16.60 0.97
C MET A 133 -7.96 17.62 1.99
N PRO A 134 -8.81 18.35 2.73
CA PRO A 134 -8.36 19.33 3.72
C PRO A 134 -7.43 18.74 4.80
N VAL A 135 -7.54 17.45 5.12
CA VAL A 135 -6.65 16.78 6.08
C VAL A 135 -5.26 16.48 5.52
N PHE A 136 -5.05 16.56 4.20
CA PHE A 136 -3.81 16.17 3.52
C PHE A 136 -3.20 17.25 2.61
N GLU A 137 -3.95 18.26 2.20
CA GLU A 137 -3.50 19.28 1.25
C GLU A 137 -2.15 19.95 1.56
N GLY A 138 -1.48 20.41 0.50
CA GLY A 138 -0.21 21.12 0.57
C GLY A 138 1.01 20.25 0.27
N ALA A 139 2.19 20.83 0.47
CA ALA A 139 3.46 20.23 0.06
C ALA A 139 4.38 19.88 1.24
N PHE A 140 5.36 19.03 0.96
CA PHE A 140 6.34 18.51 1.92
C PHE A 140 7.19 19.60 2.58
N GLY A 141 7.33 20.78 1.94
CA GLY A 141 8.02 21.95 2.49
C GLY A 141 7.49 22.42 3.85
N LYS A 142 6.30 21.99 4.28
CA LYS A 142 5.80 22.21 5.65
C LYS A 142 6.70 21.57 6.73
N PHE A 143 7.46 20.53 6.39
CA PHE A 143 8.30 19.77 7.33
C PHE A 143 9.77 20.16 7.32
N GLU A 144 10.13 21.23 6.59
CA GLU A 144 11.49 21.76 6.57
C GLU A 144 12.02 22.02 7.97
N LYS A 145 13.35 21.88 8.14
CA LYS A 145 14.02 22.02 9.45
C LYS A 145 13.71 23.36 10.14
N SER A 146 13.53 24.43 9.37
CA SER A 146 13.23 25.77 9.87
C SER A 146 11.75 25.99 10.23
N LYS A 147 10.86 25.11 9.78
CA LYS A 147 9.40 25.25 9.91
C LYS A 147 8.77 24.22 10.84
N ILE A 148 9.36 23.03 10.93
CA ILE A 148 8.77 21.89 11.64
C ILE A 148 8.60 22.19 13.14
N LYS A 149 7.36 22.06 13.62
CA LYS A 149 6.95 22.21 15.02
C LYS A 149 6.75 20.87 15.69
N GLN A 150 7.06 20.80 17.00
CA GLN A 150 6.93 19.66 17.92
C GLN A 150 7.69 18.38 17.48
N LEU A 151 7.38 17.87 16.29
CA LEU A 151 8.14 16.85 15.58
C LEU A 151 9.49 17.42 15.12
N GLU A 152 10.52 16.58 15.12
CA GLU A 152 11.84 16.91 14.60
C GLU A 152 12.15 16.12 13.32
N GLN A 153 11.69 14.87 13.26
CA GLN A 153 11.97 13.93 12.18
C GLN A 153 10.66 13.27 11.73
N VAL A 154 10.32 13.44 10.46
CA VAL A 154 9.23 12.71 9.82
C VAL A 154 9.80 11.89 8.67
N CYS A 155 9.33 10.67 8.51
CA CYS A 155 9.67 9.77 7.41
C CYS A 155 8.43 9.00 6.98
N PHE A 156 7.93 9.29 5.79
CA PHE A 156 6.86 8.52 5.16
C PHE A 156 7.52 7.57 4.16
N ASN A 157 7.34 6.26 4.40
CA ASN A 157 8.08 5.23 3.67
C ASN A 157 7.30 4.77 2.43
N ALA A 158 8.04 4.59 1.35
CA ALA A 158 7.64 3.94 0.12
C ALA A 158 8.75 2.95 -0.30
N THR A 159 8.59 2.33 -1.45
CA THR A 159 9.55 1.38 -2.03
C THR A 159 9.93 1.86 -3.42
N ASP A 160 11.23 1.94 -3.68
CA ASP A 160 11.79 2.22 -4.99
C ASP A 160 12.00 0.92 -5.76
N PHE A 161 11.48 0.83 -6.99
CA PHE A 161 11.58 -0.35 -7.85
C PHE A 161 12.83 -0.37 -8.73
N SER A 162 13.60 0.72 -8.79
CA SER A 162 14.87 0.73 -9.53
C SER A 162 15.95 -0.05 -8.77
N PHE A 163 15.99 0.08 -7.44
CA PHE A 163 16.99 -0.60 -6.59
C PHE A 163 16.39 -1.58 -5.57
N GLY A 164 15.06 -1.68 -5.46
CA GLY A 164 14.40 -2.54 -4.48
C GLY A 164 14.62 -2.08 -3.03
N LEU A 165 14.79 -0.78 -2.81
CA LEU A 165 15.12 -0.19 -1.51
C LEU A 165 13.96 0.68 -0.98
N THR A 166 13.91 0.89 0.34
CA THR A 166 12.98 1.86 0.93
C THR A 166 13.25 3.27 0.40
N TYR A 167 12.27 3.86 -0.28
CA TYR A 167 12.25 5.27 -0.64
C TYR A 167 11.68 6.08 0.54
N ARG A 168 12.38 7.10 0.99
CA ARG A 168 11.99 7.88 2.19
C ARG A 168 11.62 9.30 1.82
N PHE A 169 10.34 9.64 1.95
CA PHE A 169 9.91 11.03 2.03
C PHE A 169 10.15 11.51 3.46
N GLN A 170 11.36 12.00 3.72
CA GLN A 170 11.78 12.42 5.06
C GLN A 170 12.32 13.84 5.07
N ASN A 171 12.18 14.56 6.18
CA ASN A 171 12.64 15.96 6.28
C ASN A 171 14.15 16.09 6.57
N ARG A 172 14.74 15.07 7.20
CA ARG A 172 16.18 15.01 7.49
C ARG A 172 16.74 13.67 7.01
N GLY A 173 17.97 13.70 6.49
CA GLY A 173 18.57 12.56 5.80
C GLY A 173 18.23 12.55 4.31
N TYR A 174 18.37 11.38 3.68
CA TYR A 174 18.20 11.21 2.24
C TYR A 174 16.73 11.26 1.84
N PHE A 175 16.35 12.17 0.95
CA PHE A 175 15.02 12.16 0.35
C PHE A 175 15.02 11.16 -0.80
N GLY A 176 14.47 9.97 -0.56
CA GLY A 176 14.66 8.78 -1.40
C GLY A 176 15.50 7.71 -0.71
N ASN A 177 16.48 7.14 -1.42
CA ASN A 177 17.40 6.12 -0.90
C ASN A 177 18.85 6.45 -1.28
N ASN A 178 19.81 5.63 -0.87
CA ASN A 178 21.23 5.92 -1.07
C ASN A 178 21.62 6.05 -2.56
N PRO A 179 21.31 5.07 -3.45
CA PRO A 179 21.56 5.21 -4.89
C PRO A 179 20.91 6.44 -5.53
N LEU A 180 19.67 6.76 -5.15
CA LEU A 180 18.93 7.87 -5.75
C LEU A 180 19.43 9.24 -5.25
N TYR A 181 19.82 9.35 -3.98
CA TYR A 181 20.07 10.64 -3.34
C TYR A 181 21.55 11.04 -3.26
N ARG A 182 22.47 10.11 -2.94
CA ARG A 182 23.83 10.44 -2.49
C ARG A 182 24.59 11.33 -3.48
N ASN A 183 24.47 11.07 -4.77
CA ASN A 183 25.17 11.80 -5.84
C ASN A 183 24.29 12.88 -6.50
N ASN A 184 23.00 12.96 -6.16
CA ASN A 184 22.00 13.81 -6.82
C ASN A 184 21.35 14.77 -5.81
N GLN A 185 22.06 15.11 -4.74
CA GLN A 185 21.48 15.82 -3.59
C GLN A 185 21.01 17.22 -3.97
N LYS A 186 21.75 17.92 -4.83
CA LYS A 186 21.44 19.28 -5.24
C LYS A 186 20.12 19.33 -6.01
N GLU A 187 19.97 18.43 -6.98
CA GLU A 187 18.82 18.32 -7.87
C GLU A 187 17.57 17.88 -7.10
N ILE A 188 17.70 16.89 -6.21
CA ILE A 188 16.57 16.43 -5.38
C ILE A 188 16.17 17.49 -4.36
N ASN A 189 17.13 18.15 -3.69
CA ASN A 189 16.81 19.16 -2.69
C ASN A 189 16.18 20.41 -3.29
N ALA A 190 16.43 20.70 -4.58
CA ALA A 190 15.77 21.80 -5.28
C ALA A 190 14.25 21.59 -5.42
N LEU A 191 13.78 20.34 -5.39
CA LEU A 191 12.37 19.98 -5.67
C LEU A 191 11.64 19.33 -4.49
N ARG A 192 12.34 18.72 -3.54
CA ARG A 192 11.73 17.93 -2.46
C ARG A 192 10.65 18.65 -1.65
N ASN A 193 10.73 19.97 -1.54
CA ASN A 193 9.78 20.78 -0.77
C ASN A 193 8.46 21.01 -1.54
N GLU A 194 8.48 20.84 -2.86
CA GLU A 194 7.33 21.01 -3.74
C GLU A 194 6.49 19.74 -3.87
N VAL A 195 7.03 18.59 -3.48
CA VAL A 195 6.32 17.29 -3.48
C VAL A 195 5.03 17.41 -2.69
N GLU A 196 3.89 17.17 -3.35
CA GLU A 196 2.58 17.24 -2.70
C GLU A 196 2.40 16.09 -1.70
N LEU A 197 1.76 16.39 -0.57
CA LEU A 197 1.49 15.39 0.45
C LEU A 197 0.53 14.29 -0.07
N GLY A 198 -0.33 14.60 -1.03
CA GLY A 198 -1.17 13.61 -1.71
C GLY A 198 -0.35 12.57 -2.46
N ASP A 199 0.72 12.98 -3.15
CA ASP A 199 1.65 12.07 -3.82
C ASP A 199 2.43 11.21 -2.80
N VAL A 200 2.84 11.79 -1.67
CA VAL A 200 3.50 11.02 -0.59
C VAL A 200 2.59 9.92 -0.06
N ILE A 201 1.32 10.23 0.19
CA ILE A 201 0.33 9.25 0.69
C ILE A 201 0.08 8.18 -0.37
N ALA A 202 -0.15 8.56 -1.63
CA ALA A 202 -0.39 7.63 -2.73
C ALA A 202 0.80 6.68 -2.93
N SER A 203 2.03 7.21 -2.98
CA SER A 203 3.25 6.42 -3.08
C SER A 203 3.47 5.49 -1.89
N SER A 204 3.07 5.89 -0.69
CA SER A 204 3.19 5.03 0.48
C SER A 204 2.13 3.92 0.51
N SER A 205 0.98 4.09 -0.18
CA SER A 205 -0.21 3.22 -0.08
C SER A 205 -0.62 2.48 -1.37
N CYS A 206 0.16 2.58 -2.44
CA CYS A 206 -0.06 1.88 -3.71
C CYS A 206 0.38 0.41 -3.66
N PHE A 207 -0.42 -0.41 -2.97
CA PHE A 207 -0.12 -1.83 -2.80
C PHE A 207 -0.02 -2.56 -4.15
N PRO A 208 1.03 -3.37 -4.40
CA PRO A 208 1.19 -4.14 -5.64
C PRO A 208 -0.03 -5.01 -5.94
N VAL A 209 -0.29 -5.30 -7.22
CA VAL A 209 -1.49 -6.00 -7.75
C VAL A 209 -2.71 -5.10 -7.90
N GLY A 210 -2.94 -4.17 -6.96
CA GLY A 210 -4.10 -3.27 -6.99
C GLY A 210 -3.85 -1.93 -7.70
N PHE A 211 -2.59 -1.48 -7.75
CA PHE A 211 -2.22 -0.15 -8.22
C PHE A 211 -0.95 -0.17 -9.09
N GLU A 212 -0.87 0.77 -10.03
CA GLU A 212 0.36 1.12 -10.74
C GLU A 212 1.33 1.90 -9.82
N PRO A 213 2.65 1.92 -10.10
CA PRO A 213 3.58 2.77 -9.36
C PRO A 213 3.41 4.25 -9.76
N LEU A 214 3.68 5.19 -8.84
CA LEU A 214 3.92 6.58 -9.24
C LEU A 214 5.34 6.73 -9.80
N VAL A 215 5.50 7.53 -10.84
CA VAL A 215 6.79 7.75 -11.50
C VAL A 215 7.42 9.05 -11.02
N PHE A 216 8.50 8.97 -10.24
CA PHE A 216 9.28 10.12 -9.81
C PHE A 216 10.39 10.45 -10.84
N PRO A 217 10.62 11.72 -11.24
CA PRO A 217 9.93 12.94 -10.80
C PRO A 217 8.63 13.27 -11.57
N ASP A 218 8.37 12.59 -12.68
CA ASP A 218 7.38 12.99 -13.70
C ASP A 218 5.96 13.24 -13.14
N ASP A 219 5.42 12.29 -12.37
CA ASP A 219 4.08 12.40 -11.78
C ASP A 219 4.00 13.39 -10.60
N TYR A 220 5.13 13.90 -10.09
CA TYR A 220 5.19 14.69 -8.85
C TYR A 220 5.26 16.20 -9.09
N PHE A 221 5.73 16.64 -10.25
CA PHE A 221 5.95 18.05 -10.54
C PHE A 221 5.13 18.52 -11.74
N LYS A 222 4.37 19.60 -11.54
CA LYS A 222 3.51 20.20 -12.56
C LYS A 222 4.30 20.88 -13.68
N ASP A 223 5.37 21.60 -13.31
CA ASP A 223 6.17 22.37 -14.26
C ASP A 223 7.41 21.60 -14.73
N HIS A 224 7.22 20.79 -15.77
CA HIS A 224 8.31 20.09 -16.46
C HIS A 224 9.23 21.03 -17.26
N SER A 225 8.87 22.30 -17.41
CA SER A 225 9.70 23.29 -18.08
C SER A 225 10.75 23.92 -17.15
N SER A 226 10.53 23.84 -15.84
CA SER A 226 11.42 24.39 -14.81
C SER A 226 12.84 23.84 -14.91
N SER A 227 13.82 24.70 -14.63
CA SER A 227 15.24 24.31 -14.63
C SER A 227 15.53 23.22 -13.60
N SER A 228 14.91 23.29 -12.41
CA SER A 228 15.08 22.27 -11.36
C SER A 228 14.59 20.90 -11.82
N TYR A 229 13.42 20.82 -12.47
CA TYR A 229 12.91 19.57 -13.03
C TYR A 229 13.83 19.02 -14.12
N LYS A 230 14.20 19.85 -15.11
CA LYS A 230 15.06 19.42 -16.21
C LYS A 230 16.42 18.91 -15.72
N ASN A 231 16.99 19.57 -14.72
CA ASN A 231 18.27 19.15 -14.12
C ASN A 231 18.15 17.78 -13.45
N LEU A 232 17.06 17.52 -12.70
CA LEU A 232 16.83 16.22 -12.08
C LEU A 232 16.54 15.14 -13.14
N LYS A 233 15.64 15.43 -14.08
CA LYS A 233 15.21 14.50 -15.13
C LYS A 233 16.33 14.12 -16.10
N GLY A 234 17.28 15.02 -16.34
CA GLY A 234 18.41 14.80 -17.23
C GLY A 234 19.50 13.86 -16.68
N LEU A 235 19.39 13.43 -15.41
CA LEU A 235 20.31 12.45 -14.84
C LEU A 235 19.97 11.04 -15.30
N ASP A 236 20.98 10.22 -15.59
CA ASP A 236 20.80 8.82 -16.03
C ASP A 236 19.90 7.99 -15.10
N THR A 237 19.91 8.30 -13.80
CA THR A 237 19.10 7.62 -12.79
C THR A 237 17.60 7.96 -12.87
N PHE A 238 17.24 9.12 -13.44
CA PHE A 238 15.87 9.64 -13.46
C PHE A 238 15.30 9.83 -14.87
N ILE A 239 16.11 9.66 -15.92
CA ILE A 239 15.72 9.90 -17.32
C ILE A 239 14.52 9.04 -17.75
N GLU A 240 14.45 7.78 -17.31
CA GLU A 240 13.31 6.89 -17.53
C GLU A 240 12.25 6.96 -16.41
N GLY A 241 12.49 7.79 -15.39
CA GLY A 241 11.70 7.85 -14.18
C GLY A 241 11.96 6.70 -13.21
N VAL A 242 11.53 6.89 -11.97
CA VAL A 242 11.70 5.94 -10.87
C VAL A 242 10.32 5.51 -10.38
N GLY A 243 9.99 4.23 -10.51
CA GLY A 243 8.74 3.68 -10.01
C GLY A 243 8.75 3.59 -8.48
N ILE A 244 7.81 4.29 -7.84
CA ILE A 244 7.61 4.30 -6.40
C ILE A 244 6.32 3.56 -6.04
N MET A 245 6.42 2.63 -5.10
CA MET A 245 5.35 1.74 -4.64
C MET A 245 5.18 1.72 -3.11
N ASP A 246 4.14 1.05 -2.62
CA ASP A 246 3.83 0.93 -1.19
C ASP A 246 5.06 0.55 -0.35
N GLY A 247 5.27 1.25 0.76
CA GLY A 247 6.42 1.05 1.65
C GLY A 247 6.42 -0.28 2.38
N GLY A 248 5.27 -0.96 2.43
CA GLY A 248 5.05 -2.26 3.04
C GLY A 248 5.88 -3.38 2.43
N ILE A 249 6.32 -3.20 1.18
CA ILE A 249 7.17 -4.16 0.46
C ILE A 249 8.55 -4.25 1.11
N ALA A 250 9.17 -3.09 1.38
CA ALA A 250 10.52 -3.03 1.94
C ALA A 250 10.53 -3.08 3.48
N ASP A 251 9.65 -2.30 4.14
CA ASP A 251 9.55 -2.25 5.60
C ASP A 251 8.15 -1.83 6.02
N ASN A 252 7.26 -2.81 6.22
CA ASN A 252 5.87 -2.54 6.62
C ASN A 252 5.73 -1.94 8.03
N GLN A 253 6.75 -2.01 8.88
CA GLN A 253 6.65 -1.48 10.24
C GLN A 253 7.25 -0.09 10.36
N GLY A 254 8.02 0.36 9.37
CA GLY A 254 8.76 1.62 9.42
C GLY A 254 9.90 1.61 10.46
N ILE A 255 10.30 0.43 10.96
CA ILE A 255 11.35 0.27 11.98
C ILE A 255 12.70 0.68 11.42
N GLY A 256 13.06 0.23 10.21
CA GLY A 256 14.36 0.51 9.62
C GLY A 256 14.60 2.01 9.48
N SER A 257 13.59 2.75 9.05
CA SER A 257 13.66 4.22 8.98
C SER A 257 13.69 4.87 10.36
N MET A 258 12.96 4.35 11.35
CA MET A 258 13.06 4.83 12.73
C MET A 258 14.45 4.62 13.32
N MET A 259 15.12 3.53 12.99
CA MET A 259 16.51 3.29 13.41
C MET A 259 17.47 4.34 12.84
N LEU A 260 17.34 4.65 11.55
CA LEU A 260 18.10 5.72 10.95
C LEU A 260 17.77 7.10 11.56
N ILE A 261 16.52 7.33 11.99
CA ILE A 261 16.15 8.54 12.73
C ILE A 261 16.85 8.56 14.09
N ASN A 262 16.79 7.47 14.85
CA ASN A 262 17.42 7.37 16.17
C ASN A 262 18.94 7.63 16.09
N ASP A 263 19.61 7.05 15.09
CA ASP A 263 21.03 7.25 14.83
C ASP A 263 21.34 8.73 14.53
N ARG A 264 20.54 9.38 13.67
CA ARG A 264 20.66 10.83 13.40
C ARG A 264 20.40 11.69 14.63
N MET A 265 19.52 11.24 15.51
CA MET A 265 19.24 11.87 16.80
C MET A 265 20.25 11.47 17.88
N LYS A 266 21.32 10.72 17.55
CA LYS A 266 22.36 10.27 18.46
C LYS A 266 21.81 9.47 19.66
N GLY A 267 20.82 8.61 19.42
CA GLY A 267 20.23 7.75 20.45
C GLY A 267 19.35 8.48 21.47
N LYS A 268 18.94 9.73 21.16
CA LYS A 268 18.11 10.57 22.04
C LYS A 268 16.66 10.07 22.18
N LEU A 269 16.18 9.19 21.31
CA LEU A 269 14.85 8.60 21.51
C LEU A 269 14.91 7.69 22.74
N ASP A 270 14.16 8.03 23.78
CA ASP A 270 14.09 7.28 25.02
C ASP A 270 12.95 6.26 25.03
N LEU A 271 12.00 6.37 24.10
CA LEU A 271 10.99 5.36 23.84
C LEU A 271 10.63 5.31 22.36
N ILE A 272 10.68 4.12 21.77
CA ILE A 272 10.18 3.84 20.42
C ILE A 272 8.96 2.94 20.53
N ILE A 273 7.82 3.41 20.04
CA ILE A 273 6.54 2.68 20.05
C ILE A 273 6.27 2.18 18.63
N VAL A 274 6.35 0.86 18.44
CA VAL A 274 6.00 0.23 17.16
C VAL A 274 4.52 -0.14 17.18
N ASN A 275 3.71 0.51 16.33
CA ASN A 275 2.27 0.26 16.25
C ASN A 275 1.97 -0.58 15.02
N ASP A 276 1.61 -1.84 15.26
CA ASP A 276 1.62 -2.85 14.24
C ASP A 276 0.28 -3.58 14.06
N VAL A 277 -0.30 -3.45 12.86
CA VAL A 277 -1.63 -4.00 12.57
C VAL A 277 -1.61 -5.25 11.70
N GLY A 278 -0.45 -5.79 11.35
CA GLY A 278 -0.42 -7.02 10.55
C GLY A 278 -0.79 -8.25 11.37
N SER A 279 -1.40 -9.22 10.70
CA SER A 279 -1.88 -10.47 11.31
C SER A 279 -0.75 -11.49 11.47
N PHE A 280 -0.69 -12.15 12.63
CA PHE A 280 0.16 -13.32 12.84
C PHE A 280 -0.32 -14.58 12.08
N LYS A 281 -1.57 -14.58 11.60
CA LYS A 281 -2.17 -15.71 10.87
C LYS A 281 -1.95 -15.56 9.37
N MET A 282 -1.52 -16.65 8.75
CA MET A 282 -1.61 -16.85 7.31
C MET A 282 -2.78 -17.80 7.04
N LYS A 283 -3.62 -17.49 6.04
CA LYS A 283 -4.59 -18.47 5.55
C LYS A 283 -3.82 -19.55 4.78
N PRO A 284 -3.94 -20.84 5.12
CA PRO A 284 -3.26 -21.88 4.37
C PRO A 284 -3.66 -21.81 2.90
N TRP A 285 -2.67 -21.85 2.00
CA TRP A 285 -2.94 -21.99 0.57
C TRP A 285 -3.70 -23.30 0.34
N LYS A 286 -4.72 -23.23 -0.51
CA LYS A 286 -5.52 -24.39 -0.90
C LYS A 286 -5.36 -24.58 -2.39
N GLN A 287 -5.06 -25.81 -2.77
CA GLN A 287 -5.03 -26.21 -4.16
C GLN A 287 -6.41 -26.04 -4.79
N ASP A 288 -6.44 -25.60 -6.04
CA ASP A 288 -7.64 -25.57 -6.87
C ASP A 288 -8.18 -27.01 -7.02
N ALA A 289 -9.37 -27.23 -6.45
CA ALA A 289 -10.04 -28.53 -6.40
C ALA A 289 -10.93 -28.80 -7.62
N THR A 290 -10.85 -27.95 -8.66
CA THR A 290 -11.62 -28.13 -9.89
C THR A 290 -11.30 -29.49 -10.52
N LYS A 291 -12.34 -30.29 -10.77
CA LYS A 291 -12.19 -31.61 -11.39
C LYS A 291 -11.65 -31.44 -12.81
N ILE A 292 -10.59 -32.17 -13.13
CA ILE A 292 -10.01 -32.20 -14.48
C ILE A 292 -10.96 -33.01 -15.36
N GLU A 293 -11.85 -32.32 -16.06
CA GLU A 293 -12.73 -32.93 -17.07
C GLU A 293 -12.05 -32.88 -18.44
N LYS A 294 -12.05 -34.02 -19.16
CA LYS A 294 -11.58 -34.14 -20.55
C LYS A 294 -12.57 -33.50 -21.53
N LYS A 295 -12.73 -32.17 -21.47
CA LYS A 295 -13.68 -31.45 -22.35
C LYS A 295 -13.02 -30.92 -23.63
N SER A 296 -11.71 -30.65 -23.62
CA SER A 296 -10.98 -30.18 -24.81
C SER A 296 -9.48 -30.03 -24.57
N THR A 297 -8.67 -30.44 -25.55
CA THR A 297 -7.23 -30.17 -25.61
C THR A 297 -6.97 -28.73 -26.07
N ALA A 298 -5.93 -28.06 -25.53
CA ALA A 298 -5.56 -26.69 -25.87
C ALA A 298 -5.44 -26.46 -27.39
N LYS A 299 -4.85 -27.43 -28.10
CA LYS A 299 -4.73 -27.44 -29.57
C LYS A 299 -6.08 -27.34 -30.29
N ARG A 300 -7.14 -27.95 -29.75
CA ARG A 300 -8.47 -27.97 -30.38
C ARG A 300 -9.21 -26.64 -30.22
N VAL A 301 -9.07 -25.96 -29.07
CA VAL A 301 -9.69 -24.63 -28.85
C VAL A 301 -8.93 -23.55 -29.60
N ILE A 302 -7.60 -23.57 -29.55
CA ILE A 302 -6.77 -22.68 -30.36
C ILE A 302 -7.09 -22.88 -31.84
N ASN A 303 -7.15 -24.13 -32.35
CA ASN A 303 -7.56 -24.37 -33.73
C ASN A 303 -8.99 -23.92 -34.07
N LYS A 304 -9.97 -24.09 -33.16
CA LYS A 304 -11.36 -23.62 -33.38
C LYS A 304 -11.46 -22.10 -33.46
N VAL A 305 -10.83 -21.39 -32.52
CA VAL A 305 -10.79 -19.92 -32.51
C VAL A 305 -10.03 -19.43 -33.74
N LEU A 306 -8.89 -20.04 -34.06
CA LEU A 306 -8.07 -19.66 -35.22
C LEU A 306 -8.68 -20.02 -36.59
N GLN A 307 -9.57 -21.01 -36.67
CA GLN A 307 -10.36 -21.34 -37.88
C GLN A 307 -11.52 -20.37 -38.11
N TYR A 308 -12.01 -19.71 -37.06
CA TYR A 308 -13.08 -18.72 -37.19
C TYR A 308 -12.62 -17.46 -37.92
N PHE A 309 -11.32 -17.14 -37.83
CA PHE A 309 -10.69 -15.93 -38.36
C PHE A 309 -9.80 -16.15 -39.60
N SER A 310 -9.77 -17.36 -40.17
CA SER A 310 -9.03 -17.63 -41.42
C SER A 310 -9.88 -17.32 -42.66
N ILE A 311 -9.22 -16.89 -43.74
CA ILE A 311 -9.85 -16.76 -45.07
C ILE A 311 -10.45 -18.11 -45.46
N LYS A 312 -11.76 -18.14 -45.71
CA LYS A 312 -12.45 -19.33 -46.20
C LYS A 312 -12.55 -19.28 -47.72
N PRO A 313 -12.41 -20.42 -48.44
CA PRO A 313 -12.54 -20.47 -49.89
C PRO A 313 -13.82 -19.80 -50.41
N ILE A 314 -14.92 -19.94 -49.64
CA ILE A 314 -16.23 -19.37 -49.95
C ILE A 314 -16.20 -17.84 -50.14
N TYR A 315 -15.31 -17.11 -49.47
CA TYR A 315 -15.21 -15.65 -49.60
C TYR A 315 -14.74 -15.25 -51.00
N TRP A 316 -13.79 -16.00 -51.56
CA TRP A 316 -13.29 -15.79 -52.91
C TRP A 316 -14.26 -16.34 -53.95
N THR A 317 -14.98 -17.42 -53.63
CA THR A 317 -16.05 -17.92 -54.50
C THR A 317 -17.15 -16.87 -54.67
N ILE A 318 -17.60 -16.22 -53.59
CA ILE A 318 -18.60 -15.14 -53.64
C ILE A 318 -18.07 -13.94 -54.45
N LEU A 319 -16.81 -13.56 -54.25
CA LEU A 319 -16.16 -12.49 -55.00
C LEU A 319 -16.10 -12.81 -56.49
N LEU A 320 -15.64 -14.01 -56.87
CA LEU A 320 -15.49 -14.44 -58.26
C LEU A 320 -16.84 -14.62 -58.94
N VAL A 321 -17.86 -15.12 -58.22
CA VAL A 321 -19.24 -15.21 -58.74
C VAL A 321 -19.83 -13.83 -58.96
N GLY A 322 -19.65 -12.89 -58.03
CA GLY A 322 -20.07 -11.50 -58.22
C GLY A 322 -19.40 -10.85 -59.43
N LEU A 323 -18.09 -11.05 -59.59
CA LEU A 323 -17.32 -10.56 -60.74
C LEU A 323 -17.78 -11.20 -62.06
N ALA A 324 -18.02 -12.50 -62.06
CA ALA A 324 -18.51 -13.23 -63.23
C ALA A 324 -19.90 -12.72 -63.65
N ILE A 325 -20.82 -12.51 -62.71
CA ILE A 325 -22.15 -11.95 -63.00
C ILE A 325 -22.03 -10.56 -63.65
N LEU A 326 -21.13 -9.70 -63.13
CA LEU A 326 -20.88 -8.37 -63.70
C LEU A 326 -20.33 -8.45 -65.14
N LEU A 327 -19.34 -9.32 -65.38
CA LEU A 327 -18.71 -9.48 -66.69
C LEU A 327 -19.67 -10.11 -67.72
N LEU A 328 -20.39 -11.17 -67.34
CA LEU A 328 -21.34 -11.87 -68.20
C LEU A 328 -22.54 -10.98 -68.56
N ASN A 329 -23.00 -10.13 -67.64
CA ASN A 329 -24.04 -9.13 -67.92
C ASN A 329 -23.56 -8.06 -68.91
N ASN A 330 -22.32 -7.59 -68.77
CA ASN A 330 -21.72 -6.62 -69.69
C ASN A 330 -21.46 -7.20 -71.10
N MET A 331 -21.15 -8.49 -71.18
CA MET A 331 -21.03 -9.22 -72.43
C MET A 331 -22.38 -9.58 -73.07
N LYS A 332 -23.51 -9.15 -72.47
CA LYS A 332 -24.88 -9.41 -72.95
C LYS A 332 -25.20 -10.90 -73.09
N ILE A 333 -24.61 -11.74 -72.24
CA ILE A 333 -24.82 -13.20 -72.27
C ILE A 333 -26.22 -13.57 -71.74
N PHE A 334 -26.77 -12.76 -70.83
CA PHE A 334 -28.09 -13.00 -70.23
C PHE A 334 -29.26 -12.43 -71.04
N GLY A 335 -29.01 -11.72 -72.15
CA GLY A 335 -30.05 -11.20 -73.04
C GLY A 335 -29.56 -10.13 -74.03
N PRO A 336 -30.44 -9.59 -74.89
CA PRO A 336 -30.06 -8.67 -75.98
C PRO A 336 -29.53 -7.31 -75.50
N THR A 337 -29.84 -6.95 -74.26
CA THR A 337 -29.33 -5.77 -73.55
C THR A 337 -28.81 -6.18 -72.18
N ASP A 338 -28.00 -5.31 -71.58
CA ASP A 338 -27.60 -5.40 -70.19
C ASP A 338 -28.79 -5.14 -69.26
N TYR A 339 -28.87 -5.86 -68.13
CA TYR A 339 -29.95 -5.68 -67.16
C TYR A 339 -29.42 -5.08 -65.86
N LEU A 340 -30.11 -4.04 -65.38
CA LEU A 340 -29.78 -3.34 -64.14
C LEU A 340 -29.78 -4.27 -62.91
N GLY A 341 -30.70 -5.24 -62.85
CA GLY A 341 -30.81 -6.18 -61.74
C GLY A 341 -29.57 -7.06 -61.55
N TRP A 342 -28.92 -7.48 -62.64
CA TRP A 342 -27.69 -8.28 -62.58
C TRP A 342 -26.47 -7.44 -62.18
N TYR A 343 -26.44 -6.15 -62.51
CA TYR A 343 -25.42 -5.24 -61.98
C TYR A 343 -25.56 -5.04 -60.47
N ILE A 344 -26.79 -4.88 -59.95
CA ILE A 344 -27.04 -4.75 -58.51
C ILE A 344 -26.64 -6.03 -57.77
N LEU A 345 -27.05 -7.20 -58.27
CA LEU A 345 -26.71 -8.47 -57.63
C LEU A 345 -25.21 -8.77 -57.70
N GLY A 346 -24.60 -8.59 -58.87
CA GLY A 346 -23.17 -8.83 -59.08
C GLY A 346 -22.28 -7.91 -58.25
N SER A 347 -22.63 -6.61 -58.16
CA SER A 347 -21.89 -5.64 -57.34
C SER A 347 -22.06 -5.88 -55.84
N ALA A 348 -23.25 -6.27 -55.39
CA ALA A 348 -23.48 -6.63 -53.98
C ALA A 348 -22.68 -7.88 -53.56
N LEU A 349 -22.69 -8.94 -54.39
CA LEU A 349 -21.91 -10.15 -54.13
C LEU A 349 -20.41 -9.90 -54.21
N PHE A 350 -19.96 -9.12 -55.20
CA PHE A 350 -18.55 -8.73 -55.33
C PHE A 350 -18.07 -7.92 -54.12
N GLY A 351 -18.83 -6.90 -53.69
CA GLY A 351 -18.52 -6.08 -52.52
C GLY A 351 -18.52 -6.89 -51.22
N MET A 352 -19.46 -7.81 -51.05
CA MET A 352 -19.51 -8.70 -49.89
C MET A 352 -18.30 -9.66 -49.86
N GLY A 353 -17.95 -10.26 -50.99
CA GLY A 353 -16.76 -11.12 -51.10
C GLY A 353 -15.45 -10.36 -50.84
N LEU A 354 -15.35 -9.11 -51.30
CA LEU A 354 -14.20 -8.24 -51.08
C LEU A 354 -14.02 -7.89 -49.60
N LEU A 355 -15.10 -7.45 -48.93
CA LEU A 355 -15.08 -7.13 -47.51
C LEU A 355 -14.71 -8.33 -46.65
N LEU A 356 -15.33 -9.49 -46.89
CA LEU A 356 -15.04 -10.73 -46.16
C LEU A 356 -13.58 -11.17 -46.35
N THR A 357 -13.01 -10.95 -47.54
CA THR A 357 -11.61 -11.24 -47.84
C THR A 357 -10.65 -10.31 -47.12
N ILE A 358 -10.93 -9.00 -47.12
CA ILE A 358 -10.12 -7.98 -46.44
C ILE A 358 -10.15 -8.19 -44.92
N PHE A 359 -11.33 -8.42 -44.34
CA PHE A 359 -11.45 -8.73 -42.91
C PHE A 359 -10.73 -10.04 -42.55
N GLY A 360 -10.81 -11.07 -43.41
CA GLY A 360 -10.07 -12.32 -43.23
C GLY A 360 -8.55 -12.15 -43.31
N LEU A 361 -8.05 -11.26 -44.18
CA LEU A 361 -6.62 -10.92 -44.30
C LEU A 361 -6.12 -10.14 -43.08
N VAL A 362 -6.84 -9.10 -42.66
CA VAL A 362 -6.48 -8.30 -41.46
C VAL A 362 -6.47 -9.18 -40.22
N ALA A 363 -7.50 -10.02 -40.02
CA ALA A 363 -7.56 -10.95 -38.90
C ALA A 363 -6.41 -11.99 -38.94
N SER A 364 -6.02 -12.45 -40.14
CA SER A 364 -4.88 -13.36 -40.33
C SER A 364 -3.53 -12.70 -40.05
N SER A 365 -3.35 -11.42 -40.42
CA SER A 365 -2.13 -10.65 -40.12
C SER A 365 -2.01 -10.33 -38.62
N VAL A 366 -3.11 -9.97 -37.97
CA VAL A 366 -3.16 -9.79 -36.50
C VAL A 366 -2.83 -11.09 -35.79
N LYS A 367 -3.35 -12.23 -36.27
CA LYS A 367 -3.02 -13.58 -35.75
C LYS A 367 -1.52 -13.87 -35.83
N ILE A 368 -0.87 -13.58 -36.97
CA ILE A 368 0.57 -13.80 -37.16
C ILE A 368 1.39 -12.89 -36.23
N ALA A 369 1.01 -11.61 -36.11
CA ALA A 369 1.70 -10.64 -35.26
C ALA A 369 1.57 -10.98 -33.76
N VAL A 370 0.39 -11.39 -33.29
CA VAL A 370 0.17 -11.78 -31.89
C VAL A 370 0.92 -13.07 -31.56
N LEU A 371 0.88 -14.07 -32.44
CA LEU A 371 1.60 -15.34 -32.25
C LEU A 371 3.13 -15.15 -32.32
N SER A 372 3.64 -14.31 -33.22
CA SER A 372 5.08 -14.04 -33.31
C SER A 372 5.59 -13.29 -32.08
N ARG A 373 4.83 -12.32 -31.56
CA ARG A 373 5.18 -11.55 -30.36
C ARG A 373 5.12 -12.41 -29.10
N LEU A 374 4.11 -13.27 -28.97
CA LEU A 374 4.04 -14.28 -27.91
C LEU A 374 5.22 -15.26 -28.01
N LYS A 375 5.49 -15.83 -29.19
CA LYS A 375 6.60 -16.77 -29.39
C LYS A 375 7.96 -16.12 -29.09
N HIS A 376 8.16 -14.85 -29.44
CA HIS A 376 9.38 -14.12 -29.15
C HIS A 376 9.55 -13.82 -27.65
N LEU A 377 8.48 -13.44 -26.95
CA LEU A 377 8.49 -13.25 -25.50
C LEU A 377 8.69 -14.58 -24.72
N PHE A 378 8.15 -15.68 -25.24
CA PHE A 378 8.32 -17.02 -24.66
C PHE A 378 9.74 -17.57 -24.87
N ASN A 379 10.28 -17.47 -26.09
CA ASN A 379 11.63 -17.95 -26.41
C ASN A 379 12.74 -17.14 -25.71
N LYS A 380 12.49 -15.88 -25.33
CA LYS A 380 13.47 -15.06 -24.61
C LYS A 380 13.56 -15.40 -23.12
N ASN A 381 12.50 -15.96 -22.54
CA ASN A 381 12.33 -16.09 -21.09
C ASN A 381 12.32 -17.54 -20.59
N ILE A 382 12.44 -18.55 -21.47
CA ILE A 382 12.46 -19.97 -21.12
C ILE A 382 13.75 -20.63 -21.63
N PRO A 383 14.52 -21.34 -20.77
CA PRO A 383 15.70 -22.08 -21.18
C PRO A 383 15.41 -23.09 -22.30
N GLU A 384 16.32 -23.20 -23.28
CA GLU A 384 16.17 -24.03 -24.49
C GLU A 384 15.89 -25.50 -24.19
N ALA A 385 16.42 -26.03 -23.07
CA ALA A 385 16.22 -27.40 -22.61
C ALA A 385 14.75 -27.74 -22.24
N LEU A 386 13.89 -26.74 -22.02
CA LEU A 386 12.47 -26.93 -21.73
C LEU A 386 11.58 -26.84 -22.97
N LEU A 387 12.11 -26.43 -24.13
CA LEU A 387 11.31 -26.21 -25.35
C LEU A 387 10.83 -27.52 -25.99
N ASP A 388 11.65 -28.59 -25.97
CA ASP A 388 11.27 -29.89 -26.53
C ASP A 388 10.21 -30.60 -25.67
N ASP A 389 10.25 -30.42 -24.35
CA ASP A 389 9.22 -30.94 -23.43
C ASP A 389 7.89 -30.16 -23.53
N ILE A 390 7.91 -28.92 -24.03
CA ILE A 390 6.72 -28.09 -24.22
C ILE A 390 5.85 -28.59 -25.39
N LEU A 391 6.40 -29.28 -26.39
CA LEU A 391 5.59 -29.93 -27.44
C LEU A 391 4.68 -31.04 -26.88
N THR A 392 5.00 -31.58 -25.70
CA THR A 392 4.14 -32.51 -24.94
C THR A 392 2.94 -31.83 -24.29
N PHE A 393 2.98 -30.50 -24.08
CA PHE A 393 1.85 -29.72 -23.53
C PHE A 393 0.69 -29.59 -24.53
N GLU A 394 0.93 -29.82 -25.83
CA GLU A 394 -0.12 -29.84 -26.85
C GLU A 394 -1.19 -30.91 -26.59
N LYS A 395 -0.87 -31.93 -25.79
CA LYS A 395 -1.77 -33.06 -25.46
C LYS A 395 -2.52 -32.87 -24.14
N LEU A 396 -2.23 -31.80 -23.38
CA LEU A 396 -2.85 -31.57 -22.09
C LEU A 396 -4.26 -30.99 -22.22
N ASP A 397 -5.15 -31.42 -21.33
CA ASP A 397 -6.49 -30.87 -21.21
C ASP A 397 -6.44 -29.42 -20.72
N ILE A 398 -7.32 -28.58 -21.26
CA ILE A 398 -7.40 -27.15 -20.87
C ILE A 398 -7.76 -27.00 -19.40
N SER A 399 -8.59 -27.90 -18.86
CA SER A 399 -8.94 -27.95 -17.44
C SER A 399 -7.71 -28.19 -16.57
N LEU A 400 -6.79 -29.07 -17.00
CA LEU A 400 -5.52 -29.31 -16.31
C LEU A 400 -4.61 -28.07 -16.39
N ILE A 401 -4.50 -27.43 -17.56
CA ILE A 401 -3.72 -26.20 -17.73
C ILE A 401 -4.28 -25.07 -16.85
N GLN A 402 -5.61 -24.92 -16.78
CA GLN A 402 -6.28 -23.93 -15.94
C GLN A 402 -5.98 -24.17 -14.46
N VAL A 403 -6.09 -25.41 -13.98
CA VAL A 403 -5.76 -25.78 -12.61
C VAL A 403 -4.27 -25.52 -12.32
N MET A 404 -3.36 -25.85 -13.24
CA MET A 404 -1.93 -25.58 -13.08
C MET A 404 -1.61 -24.08 -13.02
N LEU A 405 -2.21 -23.27 -13.90
CA LEU A 405 -2.03 -21.81 -13.90
C LEU A 405 -2.66 -21.18 -12.66
N SER A 406 -3.88 -21.58 -12.30
CA SER A 406 -4.59 -21.15 -11.09
C SER A 406 -3.75 -21.43 -9.84
N ASN A 407 -3.22 -22.65 -9.71
CA ASN A 407 -2.34 -23.02 -8.60
C ASN A 407 -1.03 -22.21 -8.59
N ARG A 408 -0.41 -21.94 -9.74
CA ARG A 408 0.80 -21.10 -9.81
C ARG A 408 0.53 -19.65 -9.42
N VAL A 409 -0.54 -19.05 -9.95
CA VAL A 409 -0.92 -17.66 -9.65
C VAL A 409 -1.29 -17.53 -8.17
N THR A 410 -2.15 -18.41 -7.65
CA THR A 410 -2.60 -18.35 -6.25
C THR A 410 -1.47 -18.65 -5.25
N SER A 411 -0.56 -19.58 -5.58
CA SER A 411 0.61 -19.86 -4.72
C SER A 411 1.63 -18.73 -4.76
N ALA A 412 1.92 -18.15 -5.94
CA ALA A 412 2.77 -16.95 -6.05
C ALA A 412 2.19 -15.77 -5.28
N MET A 413 0.87 -15.54 -5.37
CA MET A 413 0.18 -14.52 -4.58
C MET A 413 0.29 -14.76 -3.08
N THR A 414 0.16 -16.01 -2.63
CA THR A 414 0.33 -16.36 -1.21
C THR A 414 1.78 -16.15 -0.77
N MET A 415 2.74 -16.53 -1.60
CA MET A 415 4.16 -16.31 -1.32
C MET A 415 4.48 -14.82 -1.16
N ILE A 416 4.00 -13.97 -2.08
CA ILE A 416 4.25 -12.53 -2.05
C ILE A 416 3.49 -11.87 -0.88
N ASN A 417 2.18 -12.02 -0.81
CA ASN A 417 1.33 -11.24 0.11
C ASN A 417 1.32 -11.77 1.55
N ASP A 418 1.61 -13.06 1.75
CA ASP A 418 1.58 -13.65 3.08
C ASP A 418 2.96 -14.10 3.57
N VAL A 419 3.70 -14.88 2.78
CA VAL A 419 4.96 -15.49 3.27
C VAL A 419 6.05 -14.44 3.38
N PHE A 420 6.41 -13.76 2.28
CA PHE A 420 7.50 -12.79 2.27
C PHE A 420 7.24 -11.60 3.18
N LEU A 421 6.05 -10.99 3.13
CA LEU A 421 5.73 -9.85 4.00
C LEU A 421 5.78 -10.23 5.50
N LYS A 422 5.36 -11.43 5.89
CA LYS A 422 5.48 -11.88 7.29
C LYS A 422 6.91 -12.21 7.68
N GLN A 423 7.73 -12.75 6.77
CA GLN A 423 9.14 -12.99 7.06
C GLN A 423 9.92 -11.68 7.22
N MET A 424 9.72 -10.72 6.33
CA MET A 424 10.33 -9.38 6.43
C MET A 424 10.01 -8.71 7.77
N ARG A 425 8.75 -8.80 8.19
CA ARG A 425 8.30 -8.31 9.49
C ARG A 425 9.00 -8.98 10.68
N ARG A 426 9.21 -10.29 10.62
CA ARG A 426 9.95 -11.03 11.67
C ARG A 426 11.40 -10.57 11.74
N VAL A 427 12.06 -10.46 10.58
CA VAL A 427 13.44 -9.95 10.50
C VAL A 427 13.54 -8.53 11.07
N ASN A 428 12.59 -7.65 10.75
CA ASN A 428 12.58 -6.29 11.29
C ASN A 428 12.41 -6.27 12.83
N TYR A 429 11.56 -7.15 13.38
CA TYR A 429 11.47 -7.31 14.83
C TYR A 429 12.74 -7.89 15.44
N ASP A 430 13.32 -8.92 14.84
CA ASP A 430 14.54 -9.55 15.35
C ASP A 430 15.69 -8.53 15.37
N LEU A 431 15.85 -7.73 14.33
CA LEU A 431 16.82 -6.62 14.28
C LEU A 431 16.53 -5.53 15.32
N PHE A 432 15.25 -5.23 15.57
CA PHE A 432 14.86 -4.21 16.56
C PHE A 432 15.08 -4.66 18.00
N TYR A 433 14.75 -5.93 18.31
CA TYR A 433 14.82 -6.48 19.66
C TYR A 433 16.21 -7.05 20.03
N SER A 434 17.03 -7.44 19.04
CA SER A 434 18.41 -7.88 19.27
C SER A 434 19.38 -6.76 19.65
N LYS A 435 19.05 -5.49 19.35
CA LYS A 435 19.89 -4.35 19.71
C LYS A 435 19.84 -4.06 21.21
N ASN A 436 20.94 -4.28 21.93
CA ASN A 436 21.04 -4.00 23.37
C ASN A 436 20.91 -2.50 23.70
N GLU A 437 21.34 -1.62 22.81
CA GLU A 437 21.23 -0.14 22.98
C GLU A 437 19.79 0.35 23.12
N LEU A 438 18.81 -0.45 22.67
CA LEU A 438 17.39 -0.17 22.77
C LEU A 438 16.73 -0.91 23.94
N LYS A 439 17.49 -1.62 24.76
CA LYS A 439 16.98 -2.15 26.04
C LYS A 439 16.36 -0.98 26.81
N ASN A 440 15.15 -1.18 27.33
CA ASN A 440 14.37 -0.17 28.04
C ASN A 440 13.93 1.04 27.21
N LYS A 441 14.08 1.04 25.88
CA LYS A 441 13.70 2.15 24.99
C LYS A 441 12.70 1.76 23.91
N ARG A 442 11.97 0.65 24.09
CA ARG A 442 11.11 0.10 23.03
C ARG A 442 9.89 -0.62 23.58
N ILE A 443 8.77 -0.44 22.88
CA ILE A 443 7.53 -1.22 23.07
C ILE A 443 6.89 -1.51 21.71
N THR A 444 6.05 -2.54 21.64
CA THR A 444 5.29 -2.89 20.44
C THR A 444 3.81 -3.06 20.75
N ALA A 445 2.99 -2.17 20.22
CA ALA A 445 1.53 -2.25 20.29
C ALA A 445 0.98 -2.96 19.05
N THR A 446 0.58 -4.23 19.20
CA THR A 446 -0.03 -4.99 18.10
C THR A 446 -1.56 -4.99 18.17
N VAL A 447 -2.23 -4.86 17.01
CA VAL A 447 -3.71 -4.82 16.94
C VAL A 447 -4.42 -6.06 17.52
N TYR A 448 -3.70 -7.16 17.67
CA TYR A 448 -4.23 -8.43 18.15
C TYR A 448 -3.81 -8.78 19.60
N LYS A 449 -2.95 -7.97 20.25
CA LYS A 449 -2.36 -8.26 21.58
C LYS A 449 -3.42 -8.70 22.59
N LEU A 450 -4.53 -7.96 22.65
CA LEU A 450 -5.57 -8.09 23.66
C LEU A 450 -6.82 -8.82 23.15
N SER A 451 -6.73 -9.55 22.02
CA SER A 451 -7.88 -10.19 21.38
C SER A 451 -8.38 -11.48 22.06
N GLY A 452 -7.66 -11.96 23.08
CA GLY A 452 -7.93 -13.25 23.74
C GLY A 452 -7.70 -14.49 22.87
N LYS A 453 -7.36 -14.33 21.57
CA LYS A 453 -7.17 -15.47 20.66
C LYS A 453 -5.82 -16.15 20.86
N LYS A 454 -5.87 -17.48 20.93
CA LYS A 454 -4.70 -18.36 20.86
C LYS A 454 -4.04 -18.26 19.50
N SER A 455 -2.72 -18.42 19.46
CA SER A 455 -1.96 -18.56 18.21
C SER A 455 -1.35 -19.96 18.12
N PRO A 456 -0.97 -20.44 16.92
CA PRO A 456 -0.22 -21.69 16.79
C PRO A 456 1.07 -21.70 17.62
N TYR A 457 1.58 -20.52 17.97
CA TYR A 457 2.82 -20.31 18.72
C TYR A 457 2.58 -19.99 20.21
N MET A 458 1.33 -19.71 20.63
CA MET A 458 0.94 -19.40 22.01
C MET A 458 -0.40 -20.05 22.36
N LYS A 459 -0.35 -21.09 23.20
CA LYS A 459 -1.53 -21.84 23.67
C LYS A 459 -2.44 -21.05 24.61
N THR A 460 -1.92 -20.02 25.27
CA THR A 460 -2.65 -19.06 26.12
C THR A 460 -2.12 -17.65 25.88
N PRO A 461 -2.99 -16.61 25.86
CA PRO A 461 -2.51 -15.23 25.86
C PRO A 461 -1.63 -15.00 27.09
N ALA A 462 -0.37 -14.65 26.90
CA ALA A 462 0.53 -14.33 28.00
C ALA A 462 0.38 -12.84 28.31
N TYR A 463 -0.47 -12.52 29.29
CA TYR A 463 -0.57 -11.19 29.85
C TYR A 463 0.37 -11.06 31.06
N ASN A 464 0.86 -9.86 31.31
CA ASN A 464 1.66 -9.54 32.47
C ASN A 464 0.83 -9.80 33.73
N LYS A 465 1.36 -10.59 34.67
CA LYS A 465 0.66 -10.97 35.90
C LYS A 465 0.36 -9.77 36.82
N GLY A 466 1.12 -8.68 36.69
CA GLY A 466 0.92 -7.44 37.44
C GLY A 466 -0.23 -6.57 36.91
N ILE A 467 -0.79 -6.91 35.75
CA ILE A 467 -1.89 -6.18 35.12
C ILE A 467 -3.13 -7.08 35.08
N LYS A 468 -4.29 -6.53 35.44
CA LYS A 468 -5.56 -7.25 35.37
C LYS A 468 -5.82 -7.67 33.91
N ALA A 469 -6.12 -8.95 33.69
CA ALA A 469 -6.45 -9.47 32.36
C ALA A 469 -7.63 -8.70 31.71
N PRO A 470 -7.64 -8.55 30.37
CA PRO A 470 -8.69 -7.86 29.66
C PRO A 470 -10.07 -8.53 29.85
N SER A 471 -11.11 -7.71 29.92
CA SER A 471 -12.50 -8.15 29.99
C SER A 471 -12.94 -8.76 28.67
N LYS A 472 -13.99 -9.59 28.69
CA LYS A 472 -14.55 -10.18 27.47
C LYS A 472 -15.06 -9.14 26.48
N ASN A 473 -15.54 -8.00 26.97
CA ASN A 473 -15.96 -6.89 26.13
C ASN A 473 -14.76 -6.25 25.41
N LEU A 474 -13.66 -6.01 26.14
CA LEU A 474 -12.43 -5.48 25.55
C LEU A 474 -11.83 -6.47 24.54
N GLU A 475 -11.75 -7.76 24.89
CA GLU A 475 -11.30 -8.81 23.97
C GLU A 475 -12.12 -8.84 22.67
N SER A 476 -13.45 -8.65 22.76
CA SER A 476 -14.36 -8.63 21.60
C SER A 476 -14.11 -7.42 20.69
N VAL A 477 -13.88 -6.24 21.26
CA VAL A 477 -13.53 -5.03 20.50
C VAL A 477 -12.17 -5.20 19.82
N CYS A 478 -11.16 -5.69 20.54
CA CYS A 478 -9.84 -5.98 19.99
C CYS A 478 -9.91 -7.04 18.88
N LEU A 479 -10.73 -8.07 19.06
CA LEU A 479 -10.92 -9.09 18.05
C LEU A 479 -11.54 -8.50 16.76
N THR A 480 -12.57 -7.67 16.90
CA THR A 480 -13.22 -7.01 15.77
C THR A 480 -12.24 -6.13 15.01
N ALA A 481 -11.42 -5.36 15.72
CA ALA A 481 -10.35 -4.54 15.17
C ALA A 481 -9.31 -5.39 14.41
N SER A 482 -8.76 -6.44 15.04
CA SER A 482 -7.73 -7.30 14.44
C SER A 482 -8.19 -8.08 13.20
N GLU A 483 -9.49 -8.37 13.09
CA GLU A 483 -10.09 -9.04 11.92
C GLU A 483 -10.54 -8.08 10.81
N THR A 484 -10.30 -6.77 10.98
CA THR A 484 -10.61 -5.77 9.94
C THR A 484 -9.75 -6.03 8.69
N PRO A 485 -10.35 -6.11 7.49
CA PRO A 485 -9.60 -6.19 6.24
C PRO A 485 -8.66 -5.01 6.02
N THR A 486 -7.66 -5.22 5.18
CA THR A 486 -6.81 -4.15 4.67
C THR A 486 -7.52 -3.52 3.46
N THR A 487 -8.33 -2.48 3.69
CA THR A 487 -9.05 -1.72 2.64
C THR A 487 -8.86 -0.22 2.85
N LEU A 488 -9.24 0.59 1.85
CA LEU A 488 -9.30 2.06 1.93
C LEU A 488 -10.75 2.55 1.76
N TRP A 489 -11.71 1.76 2.22
CA TRP A 489 -13.14 2.03 2.19
C TRP A 489 -13.84 1.14 3.21
N TRP A 490 -15.07 1.49 3.55
CA TRP A 490 -15.95 0.72 4.46
C TRP A 490 -17.01 -0.05 3.69
N ASP A 491 -17.05 -1.37 3.83
CA ASP A 491 -18.16 -2.18 3.34
C ASP A 491 -19.33 -2.23 4.35
N LYS A 492 -20.48 -2.76 3.92
CA LYS A 492 -21.67 -2.89 4.81
C LYS A 492 -21.38 -3.67 6.09
N LYS A 493 -20.50 -4.67 6.04
CA LYS A 493 -20.11 -5.47 7.19
C LYS A 493 -19.20 -4.69 8.13
N ASP A 494 -18.36 -3.79 7.60
CA ASP A 494 -17.52 -2.90 8.40
C ASP A 494 -18.36 -1.93 9.22
N ILE A 495 -19.36 -1.32 8.59
CA ILE A 495 -20.29 -0.37 9.23
C ILE A 495 -21.08 -1.08 10.34
N VAL A 496 -21.70 -2.23 10.03
CA VAL A 496 -22.48 -3.01 11.02
C VAL A 496 -21.63 -3.46 12.20
N LYS A 497 -20.34 -3.73 11.98
CA LYS A 497 -19.40 -4.11 13.06
C LYS A 497 -18.77 -2.94 13.78
N ASN A 498 -19.10 -1.70 13.43
CA ASN A 498 -18.50 -0.48 13.97
C ASN A 498 -16.96 -0.50 13.90
N ARG A 499 -16.40 -0.98 12.78
CA ARG A 499 -14.96 -1.28 12.69
C ARG A 499 -14.07 -0.06 12.90
N MET A 500 -14.47 1.11 12.39
CA MET A 500 -13.73 2.35 12.60
C MET A 500 -13.52 2.66 14.09
N GLN A 501 -14.59 2.73 14.89
CA GLN A 501 -14.46 3.05 16.32
C GLN A 501 -13.77 1.93 17.10
N THR A 502 -14.02 0.66 16.77
CA THR A 502 -13.31 -0.46 17.41
C THR A 502 -11.81 -0.42 17.15
N LEU A 503 -11.36 0.03 15.97
CA LEU A 503 -9.95 0.21 15.64
C LEU A 503 -9.30 1.33 16.46
N ILE A 504 -9.97 2.48 16.58
CA ILE A 504 -9.50 3.61 17.40
C ILE A 504 -9.40 3.19 18.85
N ALA A 505 -10.46 2.62 19.41
CA ALA A 505 -10.46 2.11 20.78
C ALA A 505 -9.37 1.05 20.99
N CYS A 506 -9.17 0.15 20.02
CA CYS A 506 -8.10 -0.84 20.08
C CYS A 506 -6.72 -0.21 20.14
N GLY A 507 -6.46 0.84 19.36
CA GLY A 507 -5.22 1.60 19.49
C GLY A 507 -5.05 2.18 20.90
N GLN A 508 -6.11 2.78 21.45
CA GLN A 508 -6.10 3.42 22.76
C GLN A 508 -5.77 2.44 23.91
N PHE A 509 -6.58 1.39 24.07
CA PHE A 509 -6.39 0.47 25.18
C PHE A 509 -5.16 -0.44 25.01
N THR A 510 -4.66 -0.63 23.78
CA THR A 510 -3.43 -1.41 23.57
C THR A 510 -2.22 -0.61 24.04
N VAL A 511 -2.13 0.68 23.69
CA VAL A 511 -1.03 1.53 24.18
C VAL A 511 -1.12 1.74 25.69
N CYS A 512 -2.33 1.87 26.26
CA CYS A 512 -2.54 1.83 27.71
C CYS A 512 -1.86 0.62 28.34
N TYR A 513 -2.16 -0.56 27.83
CA TYR A 513 -1.62 -1.82 28.34
C TYR A 513 -0.10 -1.92 28.15
N GLU A 514 0.43 -1.61 26.96
CA GLU A 514 1.86 -1.69 26.67
C GLU A 514 2.69 -0.69 27.50
N LEU A 515 2.15 0.51 27.78
CA LEU A 515 2.83 1.46 28.66
C LEU A 515 2.86 0.98 30.12
N MET A 516 1.79 0.37 30.62
CA MET A 516 1.80 -0.26 31.96
C MET A 516 2.81 -1.40 32.02
N GLU A 517 2.81 -2.28 31.01
CA GLU A 517 3.74 -3.42 30.93
C GLU A 517 5.19 -2.93 30.91
N TYR A 518 5.48 -1.92 30.10
CA TYR A 518 6.79 -1.27 30.03
C TYR A 518 7.24 -0.66 31.35
N ILE A 519 6.37 0.07 32.07
CA ILE A 519 6.72 0.64 33.37
C ILE A 519 7.04 -0.48 34.39
N LEU A 520 6.29 -1.59 34.38
CA LEU A 520 6.58 -2.73 35.25
C LEU A 520 7.92 -3.38 34.90
N GLU A 521 8.25 -3.50 33.62
CA GLU A 521 9.55 -4.02 33.16
C GLU A 521 10.70 -3.09 33.57
N LEU A 522 10.53 -1.77 33.43
CA LEU A 522 11.52 -0.78 33.89
C LEU A 522 11.80 -0.90 35.39
N ARG A 523 10.75 -1.08 36.20
CA ARG A 523 10.89 -1.27 37.67
C ARG A 523 11.57 -2.59 38.02
N ALA A 524 11.32 -3.64 37.24
CA ALA A 524 11.88 -4.96 37.48
C ALA A 524 13.33 -5.09 37.01
N ASP A 525 13.78 -4.22 36.09
CA ASP A 525 15.15 -4.23 35.57
C ASP A 525 16.11 -3.47 36.52
N PRO A 526 17.04 -4.17 37.20
CA PRO A 526 18.02 -3.51 38.08
C PRO A 526 18.98 -2.60 37.30
N ASP A 527 19.08 -2.78 35.98
CA ASP A 527 19.93 -2.00 35.09
C ASP A 527 19.20 -0.82 34.41
N SER A 528 17.97 -0.49 34.84
CA SER A 528 17.17 0.59 34.24
C SER A 528 17.80 1.98 34.36
N ASN A 529 18.66 2.20 35.37
CA ASN A 529 19.35 3.47 35.66
C ASN A 529 18.39 4.67 35.80
N ILE A 530 17.17 4.44 36.26
CA ILE A 530 16.19 5.48 36.60
C ILE A 530 16.41 5.86 38.06
N ALA A 531 16.73 7.13 38.33
CA ALA A 531 16.97 7.58 39.71
C ALA A 531 15.68 7.85 40.49
N ASP A 532 14.63 8.33 39.82
CA ASP A 532 13.35 8.71 40.42
C ASP A 532 12.16 8.18 39.62
N PHE A 533 11.31 7.39 40.29
CA PHE A 533 10.10 6.83 39.73
C PHE A 533 8.84 7.66 40.03
N THR A 534 8.93 8.75 40.78
CA THR A 534 7.76 9.53 41.26
C THR A 534 6.80 9.92 40.13
N GLU A 535 7.30 10.47 39.02
CA GLU A 535 6.47 10.86 37.87
C GLU A 535 6.04 9.65 37.02
N ILE A 536 6.82 8.58 37.02
CA ILE A 536 6.49 7.32 36.35
C ILE A 536 5.34 6.62 37.10
N ASP A 537 5.33 6.71 38.42
CA ASP A 537 4.30 6.14 39.30
C ASP A 537 2.97 6.86 39.12
N LYS A 538 2.98 8.20 39.04
CA LYS A 538 1.80 8.99 38.70
C LYS A 538 1.22 8.61 37.33
N LEU A 539 2.09 8.45 36.32
CA LEU A 539 1.67 7.98 35.01
C LEU A 539 1.06 6.56 35.11
N TYR A 540 1.72 5.64 35.82
CA TYR A 540 1.22 4.28 36.00
C TYR A 540 -0.15 4.23 36.66
N ASP A 541 -0.40 5.06 37.68
CA ASP A 541 -1.69 5.14 38.36
C ASP A 541 -2.79 5.67 37.44
N ALA A 542 -2.49 6.67 36.60
CA ALA A 542 -3.40 7.15 35.56
C ALA A 542 -3.72 6.05 34.54
N LEU A 543 -2.69 5.37 34.00
CA LEU A 543 -2.87 4.25 33.07
C LEU A 543 -3.72 3.12 33.68
N LYS A 544 -3.54 2.83 34.98
CA LYS A 544 -4.30 1.81 35.69
C LYS A 544 -5.77 2.22 35.85
N ALA A 545 -6.06 3.49 36.12
CA ALA A 545 -7.42 4.01 36.17
C ALA A 545 -8.10 3.90 34.80
N ASP A 546 -7.41 4.30 33.72
CA ASP A 546 -7.90 4.17 32.35
C ASP A 546 -8.12 2.72 31.95
N TRP A 547 -7.21 1.82 32.36
CA TRP A 547 -7.37 0.38 32.13
C TRP A 547 -8.66 -0.16 32.77
N VAL A 548 -9.01 0.28 33.98
CA VAL A 548 -10.29 -0.07 34.60
C VAL A 548 -11.47 0.45 33.76
N SER A 549 -11.40 1.69 33.29
CA SER A 549 -12.43 2.30 32.41
C SER A 549 -12.57 1.54 31.09
N PHE A 550 -11.47 1.21 30.39
CA PHE A 550 -11.49 0.42 29.17
C PHE A 550 -12.09 -0.98 29.38
N ASN A 551 -11.78 -1.63 30.51
CA ASN A 551 -12.34 -2.93 30.82
C ASN A 551 -13.87 -2.88 31.04
N LYS A 552 -14.38 -1.75 31.55
CA LYS A 552 -15.82 -1.53 31.78
C LYS A 552 -16.54 -1.12 30.48
N LYS A 553 -16.00 -0.14 29.75
CA LYS A 553 -16.59 0.42 28.53
C LYS A 553 -15.47 0.68 27.50
N PRO A 554 -15.10 -0.29 26.65
CA PRO A 554 -13.90 -0.18 25.80
C PRO A 554 -13.87 1.03 24.85
N LEU A 555 -15.03 1.59 24.47
CA LEU A 555 -15.15 2.71 23.55
C LEU A 555 -15.18 4.10 24.25
N TRP A 556 -15.09 4.16 25.59
CA TRP A 556 -15.37 5.39 26.36
C TRP A 556 -14.60 6.62 25.87
N LEU A 557 -13.30 6.47 25.58
CA LEU A 557 -12.44 7.60 25.16
C LEU A 557 -12.72 8.02 23.72
N VAL A 558 -13.12 7.09 22.84
CA VAL A 558 -13.56 7.43 21.49
C VAL A 558 -14.81 8.31 21.55
N GLU A 559 -15.78 7.91 22.38
CA GLU A 559 -17.03 8.64 22.56
C GLU A 559 -16.78 10.06 23.11
N GLU A 560 -15.94 10.21 24.14
CA GLU A 560 -15.58 11.52 24.71
C GLU A 560 -14.86 12.46 23.72
N LEU A 561 -14.07 11.90 22.81
CA LEU A 561 -13.37 12.68 21.79
C LEU A 561 -14.30 13.10 20.64
N CYS A 562 -15.35 12.32 20.37
CA CYS A 562 -16.37 12.61 19.37
C CYS A 562 -17.41 13.62 19.89
N ASP A 563 -17.79 13.54 21.17
CA ASP A 563 -18.60 14.54 21.89
C ASP A 563 -17.89 15.90 21.94
#